data_AF-A0A6I9Z4M2-F1
#
_entry.id   AF-A0A6I9Z4M2-F1
#
_cell.length_a   1.000
_cell.length_b   1.000
_cell.length_c   1.000
_cell.angle_alpha   90.00
_cell.angle_beta   90.00
_cell.angle_gamma   90.00
#
_symmetry.space_group_name_H-M   'P 1'
#
loop_
_entity.id
_entity.type
_entity.pdbx_description
1 polymer ?
#
loop_
_entity_poly.entity_id
_entity_poly.type
_entity_poly.pdbx_seq_one_letter_code
_entity_poly.pdbx_strand_id
1 'polypeptide(L)'
;MLSLWYPLKLVESFKGDAKMAAEKDPGSSYYEEYLKHLLTKRTPKKSINGVKRSVRSSLQSYLRTFVYTPQEGFQIPLKLALSIAMAVIAVYQVSLLLLASFIPNIQIIRAGMTKEMTALFVQFGLIPSEKPANIPGDKELATAKHYIWSLEVCFISSLVLSCLVTFCMLMKSLGNHRTNLQSLYRGAIEKVFYRPCKLQPSQQSLVCWMQFTGFQISFACLALLLQHIVFFICIVCFAFLIVIPLQSGSNMHLFKIVGNL
;
A
#
# COMPACT_ATOMS: atom_id res chain seq x y z
N MET A 1 -1.43 24.54 3.12
CA MET A 1 -0.47 24.27 4.21
C MET A 1 0.47 25.45 4.41
N LEU A 2 1.30 25.84 3.43
CA LEU A 2 2.26 26.95 3.59
C LEU A 2 1.60 28.31 3.89
N SER A 3 0.48 28.63 3.22
CA SER A 3 -0.26 29.88 3.42
C SER A 3 -0.80 30.08 4.84
N LEU A 4 -0.98 28.99 5.60
CA LEU A 4 -1.50 29.03 6.97
C LEU A 4 -0.37 28.95 8.00
N TRP A 5 0.71 28.25 7.66
CA TRP A 5 1.82 27.98 8.59
C TRP A 5 2.75 29.18 8.76
N TYR A 6 3.06 29.90 7.68
CA TYR A 6 3.88 31.11 7.74
C TYR A 6 3.27 32.23 8.61
N PRO A 7 1.99 32.61 8.43
CA PRO A 7 1.39 33.63 9.29
C PRO A 7 1.25 33.15 10.74
N LEU A 8 0.99 31.87 10.98
CA LEU A 8 0.93 31.32 12.34
C LEU A 8 2.29 31.42 13.05
N LYS A 9 3.38 31.05 12.37
CA LYS A 9 4.74 31.19 12.89
C LYS A 9 5.15 32.64 13.10
N LEU A 10 4.66 33.54 12.26
CA LEU A 10 4.88 34.97 12.42
C LEU A 10 4.19 35.51 13.68
N VAL A 11 2.92 35.14 13.90
CA VAL A 11 2.16 35.49 15.13
C VAL A 11 2.82 34.91 16.38
N GLU A 12 3.34 33.68 16.30
CA GLU A 12 4.06 33.03 17.40
C GLU A 12 5.39 33.72 17.69
N SER A 13 6.10 34.19 16.65
CA SER A 13 7.33 35.00 16.78
C SER A 13 7.08 36.38 17.38
N PHE A 14 5.89 36.95 17.22
CA PHE A 14 5.51 38.19 17.90
C PHE A 14 5.17 37.98 19.38
N LYS A 15 4.87 36.74 19.79
CA LYS A 15 4.47 36.39 21.15
C LYS A 15 5.63 35.83 22.01
N GLY A 16 6.71 35.38 21.39
CA GLY A 16 7.88 34.81 22.08
C GLY A 16 9.14 35.69 21.96
N ASP A 17 9.92 35.76 23.04
CA ASP A 17 11.23 36.44 23.08
C ASP A 17 12.18 35.85 22.03
N ALA A 18 12.26 36.50 20.87
CA ALA A 18 13.11 36.11 19.75
C ALA A 18 14.61 36.01 20.11
N LYS A 19 15.03 36.57 21.26
CA LYS A 19 16.41 36.52 21.77
C LYS A 19 16.79 35.21 22.47
N MET A 20 15.86 34.45 23.06
CA MET A 20 16.20 33.18 23.73
C MET A 20 16.32 31.97 22.78
N ALA A 21 15.83 32.10 21.54
CA ALA A 21 15.80 31.00 20.57
C ALA A 21 17.13 30.77 19.85
N ALA A 22 18.05 31.73 19.87
CA ALA A 22 19.35 31.64 19.20
C ALA A 22 20.44 30.99 20.06
N GLU A 23 20.26 30.95 21.38
CA GLU A 23 21.28 30.50 22.36
C GLU A 23 20.99 29.10 22.92
N LYS A 24 19.74 28.64 22.88
CA LYS A 24 19.37 27.25 23.19
C LYS A 24 19.50 26.39 21.95
N ASP A 25 20.33 25.35 22.01
CA ASP A 25 20.34 24.29 20.99
C ASP A 25 18.90 23.84 20.69
N PRO A 26 18.42 23.99 19.44
CA PRO A 26 17.05 23.67 19.08
C PRO A 26 16.81 22.17 19.34
N GLY A 27 16.01 21.87 20.36
CA GLY A 27 15.67 20.51 20.77
C GLY A 27 16.32 20.00 22.06
N SER A 28 17.02 20.82 22.86
CA SER A 28 17.62 20.39 24.14
C SER A 28 16.62 19.69 25.08
N SER A 29 15.40 20.22 25.19
CA SER A 29 14.30 19.61 25.96
C SER A 29 13.90 18.23 25.44
N TYR A 30 13.93 18.02 24.13
CA TYR A 30 13.61 16.72 23.51
C TYR A 30 14.71 15.69 23.81
N TYR A 31 15.99 16.08 23.72
CA TYR A 31 17.10 15.20 24.07
C TYR A 31 17.08 14.81 25.54
N GLU A 32 16.78 15.76 26.43
CA GLU A 32 16.65 15.52 27.87
C GLU A 32 15.51 14.54 28.17
N GLU A 33 14.34 14.74 27.57
CA GLU A 33 13.17 13.88 27.75
C GLU A 33 13.40 12.47 27.17
N TYR A 34 14.05 12.36 26.01
CA TYR A 34 14.46 11.08 25.44
C TYR A 34 15.43 10.32 26.34
N LEU A 35 16.45 11.00 26.86
CA LEU A 35 17.42 10.41 27.80
C LEU A 35 16.74 10.00 29.11
N LYS A 36 15.85 10.84 29.65
CA LYS A 36 15.06 10.53 30.84
C LYS A 36 14.23 9.27 30.65
N HIS A 37 13.54 9.14 29.51
CA HIS A 37 12.80 7.92 29.15
C HIS A 37 13.70 6.70 28.97
N LEU A 38 14.88 6.85 28.36
CA LEU A 38 15.82 5.74 28.17
C LEU A 38 16.37 5.24 29.52
N LEU A 39 16.68 6.15 30.43
CA LEU A 39 17.20 5.87 31.77
C LEU A 39 16.13 5.28 32.69
N THR A 40 14.89 5.78 32.66
CA THR A 40 13.77 5.23 33.44
C THR A 40 13.30 3.86 32.94
N LYS A 41 13.52 3.54 31.66
CA LYS A 41 13.14 2.24 31.08
C LYS A 41 14.06 1.07 31.48
N ARG A 42 15.04 1.27 32.38
CA ARG A 42 16.06 0.27 32.74
C ARG A 42 15.57 -0.99 33.47
N THR A 43 14.27 -1.19 33.67
CA THR A 43 13.73 -2.51 34.10
C THR A 43 12.37 -2.81 33.49
N PRO A 44 12.27 -3.59 32.40
CA PRO A 44 11.02 -4.23 32.06
C PRO A 44 10.85 -5.45 33.00
N LYS A 45 9.90 -5.35 33.94
CA LYS A 45 9.33 -6.53 34.61
C LYS A 45 8.83 -7.48 33.53
N LYS A 46 9.36 -8.70 33.53
CA LYS A 46 8.99 -9.83 32.69
C LYS A 46 7.52 -10.19 32.97
N SER A 47 6.56 -9.54 32.30
CA SER A 47 5.16 -9.97 32.37
C SER A 47 4.98 -11.15 31.41
N ILE A 48 5.03 -12.34 32.02
CA ILE A 48 4.63 -13.59 31.37
C ILE A 48 3.10 -13.60 31.43
N ASN A 49 2.44 -13.02 30.43
CA ASN A 49 1.01 -13.22 30.25
C ASN A 49 0.83 -14.23 29.10
N GLY A 50 0.76 -15.50 29.49
CA GLY A 50 0.23 -16.57 28.65
C GLY A 50 -1.27 -16.33 28.46
N VAL A 51 -1.64 -15.72 27.34
CA VAL A 51 -3.06 -15.55 26.97
C VAL A 51 -3.31 -16.36 25.71
N LYS A 52 -4.31 -17.26 25.81
CA LYS A 52 -4.76 -18.18 24.75
C LYS A 52 -4.85 -17.47 23.39
N ARG A 53 -4.20 -18.07 22.40
CA ARG A 53 -4.05 -17.61 21.02
C ARG A 53 -5.40 -17.69 20.28
N SER A 54 -6.24 -16.68 20.46
CA SER A 54 -7.46 -16.51 19.65
C SER A 54 -7.09 -15.93 18.29
N VAL A 55 -7.75 -16.37 17.22
CA VAL A 55 -7.56 -15.78 15.87
C VAL A 55 -7.86 -14.28 15.89
N ARG A 56 -8.81 -13.83 16.73
CA ARG A 56 -9.14 -12.42 16.95
C ARG A 56 -8.03 -11.66 17.68
N SER A 57 -7.40 -12.25 18.71
CA SER A 57 -6.25 -11.61 19.38
C SER A 57 -5.01 -11.59 18.47
N SER A 58 -4.90 -12.57 17.56
CA SER A 58 -3.86 -12.61 16.53
C SER A 58 -4.08 -11.50 15.50
N LEU A 59 -5.27 -11.40 14.90
CA LEU A 59 -5.65 -10.30 14.01
C LEU A 59 -5.48 -8.92 14.68
N GLN A 60 -5.90 -8.79 15.93
CA GLN A 60 -5.72 -7.56 16.69
C GLN A 60 -4.24 -7.23 16.92
N SER A 61 -3.39 -8.22 17.19
CA SER A 61 -1.93 -8.02 17.29
C SER A 61 -1.29 -7.66 15.94
N TYR A 62 -1.78 -8.21 14.82
CA TYR A 62 -1.37 -7.83 13.47
C TYR A 62 -1.77 -6.40 13.15
N LEU A 63 -3.01 -6.01 13.44
CA LEU A 63 -3.51 -4.63 13.28
C LEU A 63 -2.79 -3.65 14.21
N ARG A 64 -2.38 -4.07 15.41
CA ARG A 64 -1.60 -3.24 16.34
C ARG A 64 -0.15 -3.06 15.89
N THR A 65 0.39 -4.04 15.17
CA THR A 65 1.68 -3.90 14.46
C THR A 65 1.55 -2.95 13.26
N PHE A 66 0.32 -2.80 12.75
CA PHE A 66 0.01 -1.98 11.60
C PHE A 66 -0.19 -0.50 11.93
N VAL A 67 -0.80 -0.22 13.09
CA VAL A 67 -0.95 1.14 13.61
C VAL A 67 0.39 1.63 14.14
N TYR A 68 0.96 2.66 13.51
CA TYR A 68 2.12 3.36 14.06
C TYR A 68 1.71 4.04 15.36
N THR A 69 2.05 3.42 16.50
CA THR A 69 1.94 4.08 17.80
C THR A 69 3.17 4.97 17.99
N PRO A 70 3.05 6.31 17.93
CA PRO A 70 4.14 7.18 18.32
C PRO A 70 4.51 6.85 19.77
N GLN A 71 5.81 6.70 20.03
CA GLN A 71 6.30 6.53 21.41
C GLN A 71 6.78 7.90 21.84
N GLU A 72 6.37 8.29 23.03
CA GLU A 72 6.81 9.52 23.69
C GLU A 72 8.34 9.57 23.72
N GLY A 73 8.89 10.72 23.33
CA GLY A 73 10.33 11.00 23.34
C GLY A 73 11.14 10.56 22.12
N PHE A 74 10.58 9.93 21.07
CA PHE A 74 11.35 9.61 19.84
C PHE A 74 10.77 10.27 18.58
N GLN A 75 11.52 11.21 18.03
CA GLN A 75 11.25 11.88 16.75
C GLN A 75 11.89 11.10 15.60
N ILE A 76 11.09 10.87 14.55
CA ILE A 76 11.55 10.27 13.30
C ILE A 76 12.38 11.30 12.53
N PRO A 77 13.51 10.92 11.89
CA PRO A 77 14.26 11.83 11.03
C PRO A 77 13.37 12.42 9.92
N LEU A 78 13.43 13.74 9.74
CA LEU A 78 12.61 14.50 8.78
C LEU A 78 12.67 13.90 7.37
N LYS A 79 13.86 13.46 6.94
CA LYS A 79 14.07 12.85 5.63
C LYS A 79 13.24 11.58 5.42
N LEU A 80 13.08 10.76 6.45
CA LEU A 80 12.26 9.56 6.38
C LEU A 80 10.78 9.93 6.30
N ALA A 81 10.33 10.84 7.16
CA ALA A 81 8.94 11.31 7.15
C ALA A 81 8.56 11.90 5.78
N LEU A 82 9.45 12.73 5.22
CA LEU A 82 9.27 13.29 3.88
C LEU A 82 9.26 12.20 2.81
N SER A 83 10.16 11.21 2.87
CA SER A 83 10.19 10.12 1.89
C SER A 83 8.92 9.29 1.86
N ILE A 84 8.32 9.02 3.02
CA ILE A 84 7.07 8.26 3.13
C ILE A 84 5.89 9.11 2.64
N ALA A 85 5.82 10.39 3.03
CA ALA A 85 4.80 11.30 2.55
C ALA A 85 4.82 11.40 1.01
N MET A 86 6.01 11.56 0.43
CA MET A 86 6.18 11.59 -1.02
C MET A 86 5.82 10.26 -1.68
N ALA A 87 6.16 9.12 -1.06
CA ALA A 87 5.76 7.81 -1.57
C ALA A 87 4.24 7.62 -1.56
N VAL A 88 3.54 8.07 -0.51
CA VAL A 88 2.07 8.04 -0.44
C VAL A 88 1.45 8.92 -1.54
N ILE A 89 1.98 10.13 -1.75
CA ILE A 89 1.53 11.01 -2.83
C ILE A 89 1.76 10.33 -4.19
N ALA A 90 2.93 9.74 -4.41
CA ALA A 90 3.23 9.07 -5.66
C ALA A 90 2.30 7.87 -5.93
N VAL A 91 2.04 7.04 -4.90
CA VAL A 91 1.08 5.93 -4.99
C VAL A 91 -0.31 6.44 -5.35
N TYR A 92 -0.76 7.54 -4.74
CA TYR A 92 -2.04 8.18 -5.07
C TYR A 92 -2.08 8.65 -6.54
N GLN A 93 -1.04 9.34 -7.00
CA GLN A 93 -0.96 9.83 -8.38
C GLN A 93 -1.00 8.69 -9.41
N VAL A 94 -0.21 7.63 -9.19
CA VAL A 94 -0.20 6.46 -10.08
C VAL A 94 -1.54 5.73 -10.06
N SER A 95 -2.17 5.59 -8.89
CA SER A 95 -3.48 4.93 -8.77
C SER A 95 -4.58 5.70 -9.49
N LEU A 96 -4.59 7.03 -9.36
CA LEU A 96 -5.52 7.88 -10.10
C LEU A 96 -5.30 7.79 -11.60
N LEU A 97 -4.05 7.78 -12.05
CA LEU A 97 -3.72 7.66 -13.47
C LEU A 97 -4.20 6.32 -14.06
N LEU A 98 -4.02 5.22 -13.32
CA LEU A 98 -4.55 3.91 -13.70
C LEU A 98 -6.08 3.93 -13.81
N LEU A 99 -6.77 4.53 -12.82
CA LEU A 99 -8.23 4.62 -12.82
C LEU A 99 -8.75 5.48 -13.97
N ALA A 100 -8.17 6.66 -14.17
CA ALA A 100 -8.54 7.60 -15.22
C ALA A 100 -8.21 7.10 -16.63
N SER A 101 -7.21 6.23 -16.77
CA SER A 101 -6.89 5.60 -18.05
C SER A 101 -7.81 4.41 -18.34
N PHE A 102 -8.08 3.55 -17.37
CA PHE A 102 -8.81 2.30 -17.62
C PHE A 102 -10.33 2.48 -17.70
N ILE A 103 -10.93 3.21 -16.76
CA ILE A 103 -12.40 3.32 -16.64
C ILE A 103 -13.03 3.93 -17.91
N PRO A 104 -12.54 5.06 -18.45
CA PRO A 104 -13.14 5.66 -19.64
C PRO A 104 -13.04 4.74 -20.85
N ASN A 105 -11.90 4.07 -21.04
CA ASN A 105 -11.70 3.13 -22.14
C ASN A 105 -12.70 1.96 -22.08
N ILE A 106 -12.90 1.37 -20.91
CA ILE A 106 -13.90 0.30 -20.72
C ILE A 106 -15.33 0.80 -20.94
N GLN A 107 -15.65 2.01 -20.49
CA GLN A 107 -16.98 2.59 -20.70
C GLN A 107 -17.27 2.88 -22.18
N ILE A 108 -16.27 3.36 -22.93
CA ILE A 108 -16.36 3.52 -24.39
C ILE A 108 -16.59 2.17 -25.07
N ILE A 109 -15.84 1.14 -24.69
CA ILE A 109 -16.04 -0.23 -25.22
C ILE A 109 -17.44 -0.75 -24.89
N ARG A 110 -17.94 -0.52 -23.68
CA ARG A 110 -19.29 -0.94 -23.26
C ARG A 110 -20.40 -0.20 -24.02
N ALA A 111 -20.23 1.10 -24.28
CA ALA A 111 -21.19 1.91 -25.03
C ALA A 111 -21.15 1.63 -26.53
N GLY A 112 -19.95 1.35 -27.07
CA GLY A 112 -19.73 0.99 -28.47
C GLY A 112 -20.05 -0.46 -28.82
N MET A 113 -20.49 -1.28 -27.86
CA MET A 113 -20.79 -2.69 -28.06
C MET A 113 -22.10 -2.86 -28.83
N THR A 114 -22.00 -2.95 -30.15
CA THR A 114 -23.11 -3.21 -31.07
C THR A 114 -23.30 -4.71 -31.32
N LYS A 115 -24.43 -5.08 -31.94
CA LYS A 115 -24.75 -6.48 -32.29
C LYS A 115 -23.67 -7.08 -33.22
N GLU A 116 -23.06 -6.28 -34.10
CA GLU A 116 -22.03 -6.76 -35.03
C GLU A 116 -20.66 -7.00 -34.38
N MET A 117 -20.25 -6.13 -33.45
CA MET A 117 -19.06 -6.39 -32.62
C MET A 117 -19.22 -7.65 -31.78
N THR A 118 -20.44 -7.89 -31.28
CA THR A 118 -20.75 -9.11 -30.51
C THR A 118 -20.72 -10.35 -31.40
N ALA A 119 -21.18 -10.27 -32.65
CA ALA A 119 -21.06 -11.34 -33.63
C ALA A 119 -19.58 -11.69 -33.91
N LEU A 120 -18.70 -10.68 -34.01
CA LEU A 120 -17.27 -10.91 -34.13
C LEU A 120 -16.70 -11.62 -32.89
N PHE A 121 -17.06 -11.21 -31.67
CA PHE A 121 -16.60 -11.88 -30.45
C PHE A 121 -17.09 -13.33 -30.33
N VAL A 122 -18.31 -13.63 -30.78
CA VAL A 122 -18.83 -14.99 -30.89
C VAL A 122 -18.05 -15.78 -31.95
N GLN A 123 -17.72 -15.16 -33.08
CA GLN A 123 -16.93 -15.77 -34.15
C GLN A 123 -15.47 -16.01 -33.76
N PHE A 124 -14.88 -15.15 -32.92
CA PHE A 124 -13.57 -15.34 -32.29
C PHE A 124 -13.60 -16.34 -31.12
N GLY A 125 -14.77 -16.87 -30.74
CA GLY A 125 -14.92 -17.86 -29.67
C GLY A 125 -14.78 -17.31 -28.25
N LEU A 126 -14.83 -15.99 -28.07
CA LEU A 126 -14.76 -15.33 -26.77
C LEU A 126 -16.08 -15.41 -25.97
N ILE A 127 -17.20 -15.71 -26.64
CA ILE A 127 -18.52 -15.89 -26.02
C ILE A 127 -19.07 -17.25 -26.46
N PRO A 128 -19.40 -18.18 -25.53
CA PRO A 128 -20.07 -19.42 -25.87
C PRO A 128 -21.48 -19.11 -26.38
N SER A 129 -21.72 -19.31 -27.67
CA SER A 129 -23.07 -19.27 -28.25
C SER A 129 -23.48 -20.67 -28.68
N GLU A 130 -24.70 -21.07 -28.37
CA GLU A 130 -25.30 -22.33 -28.84
C GLU A 130 -25.56 -22.33 -30.36
N LYS A 131 -25.52 -21.17 -31.05
CA LYS A 131 -25.75 -21.07 -32.51
C LYS A 131 -24.91 -19.95 -33.18
N PRO A 132 -23.71 -20.26 -33.71
CA PRO A 132 -22.76 -19.27 -34.24
C PRO A 132 -23.16 -18.59 -35.56
N ALA A 133 -24.31 -18.93 -36.16
CA ALA A 133 -24.71 -18.51 -37.51
C ALA A 133 -25.97 -17.62 -37.55
N ASN A 134 -26.55 -17.26 -36.40
CA ASN A 134 -27.78 -16.45 -36.36
C ASN A 134 -27.51 -15.10 -35.69
N ILE A 135 -28.28 -14.08 -36.06
CA ILE A 135 -28.15 -12.71 -35.55
C ILE A 135 -28.07 -12.76 -34.01
N PRO A 136 -26.99 -12.25 -33.39
CA PRO A 136 -26.80 -12.37 -31.95
C PRO A 136 -28.00 -11.79 -31.24
N GLY A 137 -28.67 -12.66 -30.47
CA GLY A 137 -29.88 -12.30 -29.74
C GLY A 137 -29.57 -11.29 -28.64
N ASP A 138 -30.58 -10.54 -28.20
CA ASP A 138 -30.42 -9.54 -27.13
C ASP A 138 -29.85 -10.13 -25.82
N LYS A 139 -29.96 -11.46 -25.63
CA LYS A 139 -29.36 -12.21 -24.52
C LYS A 139 -27.84 -12.27 -24.56
N GLU A 140 -27.22 -12.49 -25.73
CA GLU A 140 -25.76 -12.59 -25.86
C GLU A 140 -25.10 -11.21 -25.66
N LEU A 141 -25.77 -10.16 -26.16
CA LEU A 141 -25.39 -8.78 -25.92
C LEU A 141 -25.43 -8.43 -24.43
N ALA A 142 -26.47 -8.88 -23.71
CA ALA A 142 -26.58 -8.67 -22.27
C ALA A 142 -25.46 -9.41 -21.49
N THR A 143 -25.13 -10.63 -21.89
CA THR A 143 -24.04 -11.41 -21.29
C THR A 143 -22.67 -10.77 -21.52
N ALA A 144 -22.39 -10.30 -22.73
CA ALA A 144 -21.13 -9.60 -23.03
C ALA A 144 -21.00 -8.29 -22.24
N LYS A 145 -22.09 -7.51 -22.10
CA LYS A 145 -22.10 -6.32 -21.22
C LYS A 145 -21.83 -6.67 -19.76
N HIS A 146 -22.37 -7.79 -19.29
CA HIS A 146 -22.14 -8.28 -17.93
C HIS A 146 -20.67 -8.67 -17.69
N TYR A 147 -20.01 -9.33 -18.66
CA TYR A 147 -18.58 -9.65 -18.54
C TYR A 147 -17.70 -8.41 -18.51
N ILE A 148 -17.98 -7.40 -19.34
CA ILE A 148 -17.25 -6.13 -19.32
C ILE A 148 -17.47 -5.39 -17.99
N TRP A 149 -18.69 -5.40 -17.46
CA TRP A 149 -18.97 -4.84 -16.14
C TRP A 149 -18.23 -5.59 -15.02
N SER A 150 -18.18 -6.93 -15.09
CA SER A 150 -17.39 -7.73 -14.15
C SER A 150 -15.90 -7.38 -14.21
N LEU A 151 -15.33 -7.13 -15.40
CA LEU A 151 -13.95 -6.68 -15.57
C LEU A 151 -13.70 -5.29 -14.94
N GLU A 152 -14.65 -4.36 -15.07
CA GLU A 152 -14.61 -3.05 -14.41
C GLU A 152 -14.52 -3.20 -12.88
N VAL A 153 -15.37 -4.06 -12.31
CA VAL A 153 -15.36 -4.36 -10.86
C VAL A 153 -14.07 -5.07 -10.42
N CYS A 154 -13.56 -6.00 -11.22
CA CYS A 154 -12.28 -6.69 -10.95
C CYS A 154 -11.11 -5.73 -10.94
N PHE A 155 -11.09 -4.74 -11.84
CA PHE A 155 -10.04 -3.72 -11.90
C PHE A 155 -10.07 -2.79 -10.68
N ILE A 156 -11.26 -2.29 -10.31
CA ILE A 156 -11.39 -1.40 -9.15
C ILE A 156 -11.01 -2.14 -7.86
N SER A 157 -11.48 -3.37 -7.69
CA SER A 157 -11.17 -4.18 -6.50
C SER A 157 -9.68 -4.53 -6.40
N SER A 158 -9.03 -4.90 -7.52
CA SER A 158 -7.59 -5.17 -7.52
C SER A 158 -6.77 -3.91 -7.22
N LEU A 159 -7.17 -2.75 -7.75
CA LEU A 159 -6.52 -1.48 -7.49
C LEU A 159 -6.65 -1.08 -6.01
N VAL A 160 -7.85 -1.14 -5.44
CA VAL A 160 -8.09 -0.84 -4.01
C VAL A 160 -7.27 -1.77 -3.11
N LEU A 161 -7.28 -3.08 -3.39
CA LEU A 161 -6.47 -4.04 -2.65
C LEU A 161 -4.97 -3.74 -2.78
N SER A 162 -4.53 -3.33 -3.97
CA SER A 162 -3.13 -2.98 -4.22
C SER A 162 -2.66 -1.76 -3.42
N CYS A 163 -3.51 -0.73 -3.37
CA CYS A 163 -3.28 0.49 -2.60
C CYS A 163 -3.25 0.22 -1.10
N LEU A 164 -4.20 -0.58 -0.59
CA LEU A 164 -4.26 -0.95 0.81
C LEU A 164 -3.00 -1.67 1.27
N VAL A 165 -2.57 -2.70 0.53
CA VAL A 165 -1.36 -3.45 0.87
C VAL A 165 -0.11 -2.58 0.76
N THR A 166 -0.01 -1.69 -0.25
CA THR A 166 1.13 -0.76 -0.38
C THR A 166 1.19 0.21 0.80
N PHE A 167 0.05 0.84 1.15
CA PHE A 167 -0.07 1.66 2.36
C PHE A 167 0.33 0.84 3.59
N CYS A 168 -0.06 -0.44 3.61
CA CYS A 168 0.28 -1.31 4.71
C CYS A 168 1.78 -1.56 4.87
N MET A 169 2.45 -1.82 3.75
CA MET A 169 3.89 -2.02 3.76
C MET A 169 4.64 -0.73 4.11
N LEU A 170 4.15 0.44 3.71
CA LEU A 170 4.74 1.73 4.09
C LEU A 170 4.67 1.98 5.60
N MET A 171 3.52 1.74 6.22
CA MET A 171 3.37 1.90 7.68
C MET A 171 4.22 0.89 8.46
N LYS A 172 4.28 -0.36 8.00
CA LYS A 172 5.15 -1.39 8.59
C LYS A 172 6.63 -1.03 8.44
N SER A 173 7.01 -0.48 7.29
CA SER A 173 8.37 0.01 7.03
C SER A 173 8.76 1.13 8.00
N LEU A 174 7.86 2.07 8.28
CA LEU A 174 8.08 3.13 9.27
C LEU A 174 8.35 2.55 10.67
N GLY A 175 7.56 1.56 11.09
CA GLY A 175 7.75 0.84 12.36
C GLY A 175 9.10 0.12 12.43
N ASN A 176 9.49 -0.58 11.37
CA ASN A 176 10.78 -1.27 11.30
C ASN A 176 11.97 -0.29 11.28
N HIS A 177 11.86 0.81 10.53
CA HIS A 177 12.93 1.81 10.46
C HIS A 177 13.17 2.44 11.83
N ARG A 178 12.10 2.70 12.57
CA ARG A 178 12.18 3.16 13.96
C ARG A 178 12.93 2.16 14.86
N THR A 179 12.57 0.89 14.84
CA THR A 179 13.24 -0.12 15.68
C THR A 179 14.71 -0.28 15.31
N ASN A 180 15.03 -0.18 14.01
CA ASN A 180 16.39 -0.26 13.50
C ASN A 180 17.25 0.94 13.94
N LEU A 181 16.70 2.16 13.89
CA LEU A 181 17.38 3.35 14.43
C LEU A 181 17.64 3.21 15.93
N GLN A 182 16.67 2.70 16.69
CA GLN A 182 16.85 2.48 18.13
C GLN A 182 17.93 1.44 18.45
N SER A 183 18.03 0.35 17.68
CA SER A 183 19.11 -0.63 17.86
C SER A 183 20.47 -0.05 17.48
N LEU A 184 20.54 0.80 16.44
CA LEU A 184 21.76 1.52 16.08
C LEU A 184 22.22 2.46 17.20
N TYR A 185 21.31 3.25 17.79
CA TYR A 185 21.65 4.14 18.91
C TYR A 185 22.12 3.40 20.16
N ARG A 186 21.70 2.14 20.35
CA ARG A 186 22.15 1.29 21.46
C ARG A 186 23.47 0.57 21.18
N GLY A 187 24.07 0.75 20.00
CA GLY A 187 25.26 0.02 19.59
C GLY A 187 25.02 -1.46 19.27
N ALA A 188 23.76 -1.89 19.16
CA ALA A 188 23.40 -3.26 18.80
C ALA A 188 23.46 -3.46 17.27
N ILE A 189 24.66 -3.31 16.71
CA ILE A 189 24.94 -3.31 15.27
C ILE A 189 24.62 -4.67 14.64
N GLU A 190 24.82 -5.76 15.37
CA GLU A 190 24.53 -7.14 14.94
C GLU A 190 23.05 -7.42 14.64
N LYS A 191 22.13 -6.62 15.22
CA LYS A 191 20.68 -6.77 14.95
C LYS A 191 20.24 -6.12 13.65
N VAL A 192 21.08 -5.27 13.06
CA VAL A 192 20.76 -4.46 11.88
C VAL A 192 21.59 -4.88 10.68
N PHE A 193 22.87 -5.20 10.91
CA PHE A 193 23.79 -5.62 9.87
C PHE A 193 24.17 -7.09 10.05
N TYR A 194 24.24 -7.80 8.93
CA TYR A 194 24.69 -9.20 8.89
C TYR A 194 26.13 -9.37 9.41
N ARG A 195 26.96 -8.32 9.35
CA ARG A 195 28.30 -8.30 9.95
C ARG A 195 28.46 -7.07 10.85
N PRO A 196 29.10 -7.22 12.02
CA PRO A 196 29.48 -6.08 12.85
C PRO A 196 30.47 -5.22 12.06
N CYS A 197 30.04 -4.01 11.71
CA CYS A 197 30.81 -3.06 10.92
C CYS A 197 30.96 -1.74 11.70
N LYS A 198 32.12 -1.09 11.58
CA LYS A 198 32.30 0.28 12.09
C LYS A 198 31.46 1.21 11.20
N LEU A 199 30.60 2.04 11.80
CA LEU A 199 29.85 3.07 11.07
C LEU A 199 30.83 4.16 10.63
N GLN A 200 31.44 3.99 9.46
CA GLN A 200 32.24 5.02 8.82
C GLN A 200 31.43 5.64 7.67
N PRO A 201 31.33 6.97 7.59
CA PRO A 201 30.68 7.64 6.47
C PRO A 201 31.55 7.47 5.22
N SER A 202 31.21 6.49 4.37
CA SER A 202 31.78 6.33 3.04
C SER A 202 31.12 7.30 2.05
N GLN A 203 31.85 7.74 1.02
CA GLN A 203 31.30 8.56 -0.07
C GLN A 203 30.08 7.90 -0.74
N GLN A 204 30.14 6.59 -0.96
CA GLN A 204 29.01 5.83 -1.52
C GLN A 204 27.78 5.86 -0.60
N SER A 205 27.99 5.79 0.71
CA SER A 205 26.91 5.89 1.70
C SER A 205 26.26 7.28 1.68
N LEU A 206 27.03 8.33 1.43
CA LEU A 206 26.53 9.70 1.38
C LEU A 206 25.66 9.92 0.13
N VAL A 207 26.11 9.41 -1.03
CA VAL A 207 25.32 9.44 -2.27
C VAL A 207 24.03 8.64 -2.13
N CYS A 208 24.11 7.41 -1.58
CA CYS A 208 22.93 6.59 -1.32
C CYS A 208 21.96 7.29 -0.36
N TRP A 209 22.49 7.96 0.66
CA TRP A 209 21.68 8.76 1.56
C TRP A 209 20.98 9.89 0.80
N MET A 210 21.66 10.66 -0.04
CA MET A 210 21.07 11.74 -0.84
C MET A 210 19.90 11.24 -1.72
N GLN A 211 20.03 10.07 -2.35
CA GLN A 211 19.03 9.51 -3.26
C GLN A 211 17.95 8.64 -2.60
N PHE A 212 18.02 8.44 -1.28
CA PHE A 212 17.12 7.57 -0.54
C PHE A 212 15.62 7.82 -0.84
N THR A 213 15.20 9.08 -0.88
CA THR A 213 13.81 9.44 -1.16
C THR A 213 13.37 9.01 -2.57
N GLY A 214 14.26 9.15 -3.56
CA GLY A 214 14.00 8.72 -4.94
C GLY A 214 13.79 7.22 -5.01
N PHE A 215 14.71 6.43 -4.42
CA PHE A 215 14.59 4.97 -4.38
C PHE A 215 13.28 4.53 -3.70
N GLN A 216 12.93 5.15 -2.57
CA GLN A 216 11.70 4.83 -1.85
C GLN A 216 10.45 5.03 -2.72
N ILE A 217 10.39 6.14 -3.46
CA ILE A 217 9.26 6.45 -4.35
C ILE A 217 9.22 5.47 -5.54
N SER A 218 10.36 5.27 -6.21
CA SER A 218 10.44 4.38 -7.37
C SER A 218 10.04 2.95 -7.03
N PHE A 219 10.52 2.41 -5.90
CA PHE A 219 10.13 1.07 -5.46
C PHE A 219 8.67 1.00 -5.04
N ALA A 220 8.11 2.03 -4.40
CA ALA A 220 6.69 2.06 -4.07
C ALA A 220 5.80 2.04 -5.33
N CYS A 221 6.16 2.82 -6.36
CA CYS A 221 5.44 2.84 -7.63
C CYS A 221 5.57 1.51 -8.39
N LEU A 222 6.78 0.96 -8.48
CA LEU A 222 7.02 -0.34 -9.13
C LEU A 222 6.26 -1.47 -8.42
N ALA A 223 6.29 -1.47 -7.09
CA ALA A 223 5.56 -2.45 -6.28
C ALA A 223 4.05 -2.34 -6.53
N LEU A 224 3.48 -1.13 -6.55
CA LEU A 224 2.06 -0.91 -6.84
C LEU A 224 1.68 -1.50 -8.21
N LEU A 225 2.46 -1.23 -9.25
CA LEU A 225 2.19 -1.72 -10.61
C LEU A 225 2.25 -3.25 -10.68
N LEU A 226 3.33 -3.86 -10.19
CA LEU A 226 3.48 -5.31 -10.19
C LEU A 226 2.35 -5.99 -9.41
N GLN A 227 2.06 -5.44 -8.23
CA GLN A 227 1.03 -6.00 -7.36
C GLN A 227 -0.38 -5.84 -7.95
N HIS A 228 -0.67 -4.70 -8.60
CA HIS A 228 -1.93 -4.50 -9.29
C HIS A 228 -2.13 -5.50 -10.44
N ILE A 229 -1.10 -5.75 -11.26
CA ILE A 229 -1.15 -6.74 -12.35
C ILE A 229 -1.45 -8.13 -11.80
N VAL A 230 -0.70 -8.55 -10.77
CA VAL A 230 -0.90 -9.88 -10.15
C VAL A 230 -2.30 -10.01 -9.56
N PHE A 231 -2.74 -9.03 -8.76
CA PHE A 231 -4.06 -9.07 -8.15
C PHE A 231 -5.19 -8.99 -9.18
N PHE A 232 -5.01 -8.23 -10.26
CA PHE A 232 -5.98 -8.17 -11.34
C PHE A 232 -6.16 -9.54 -11.99
N ILE A 233 -5.07 -10.22 -12.37
CA ILE A 233 -5.13 -11.55 -12.96
C ILE A 233 -5.78 -12.54 -11.98
N CYS A 234 -5.37 -12.54 -10.72
CA CYS A 234 -5.94 -13.43 -9.71
C CYS A 234 -7.45 -13.20 -9.50
N ILE A 235 -7.89 -11.95 -9.39
CA ILE A 235 -9.30 -11.60 -9.17
C ILE A 235 -10.14 -11.92 -10.41
N VAL A 236 -9.62 -11.66 -11.62
CA VAL A 236 -10.29 -12.05 -12.87
C VAL A 236 -10.42 -13.57 -12.94
N CYS A 237 -9.35 -14.33 -12.72
CA CYS A 237 -9.42 -15.79 -12.67
C CYS A 237 -10.46 -16.25 -11.64
N PHE A 238 -10.44 -15.70 -10.43
CA PHE A 238 -11.43 -16.02 -9.39
C PHE A 238 -12.87 -15.69 -9.80
N ALA A 239 -13.11 -14.51 -10.38
CA ALA A 239 -14.43 -14.09 -10.82
C ALA A 239 -14.98 -15.00 -11.93
N PHE A 240 -14.19 -15.27 -12.96
CA PHE A 240 -14.64 -16.07 -14.10
C PHE A 240 -14.71 -17.57 -13.81
N LEU A 241 -13.83 -18.10 -12.95
CA LEU A 241 -13.79 -19.54 -12.65
C LEU A 241 -14.72 -19.95 -11.52
N ILE A 242 -15.02 -19.05 -10.59
CA ILE A 242 -15.78 -19.38 -9.38
C ILE A 242 -17.07 -18.57 -9.30
N VAL A 243 -17.01 -17.24 -9.36
CA VAL A 243 -18.18 -16.38 -9.11
C VAL A 243 -19.24 -16.51 -10.20
N ILE A 244 -18.85 -16.39 -11.46
CA ILE A 244 -19.78 -16.43 -12.61
C ILE A 244 -20.44 -17.82 -12.75
N PRO A 245 -19.71 -18.96 -12.65
CA PRO A 245 -20.33 -20.28 -12.69
C PRO A 245 -21.26 -20.54 -11.51
N LEU A 246 -20.95 -20.02 -10.31
CA LEU A 246 -21.80 -20.16 -9.13
C LEU A 246 -23.12 -19.39 -9.29
N GLN A 247 -23.07 -18.20 -9.91
CA GLN A 247 -24.24 -17.33 -10.07
C GLN A 247 -25.12 -17.72 -11.26
N SER A 248 -24.52 -18.17 -12.37
CA SER A 248 -25.25 -18.51 -13.60
C SER A 248 -25.56 -20.01 -13.75
N GLY A 249 -24.98 -20.88 -12.91
CA GLY A 249 -25.11 -22.34 -13.02
C GLY A 249 -24.50 -22.94 -14.31
N SER A 250 -23.81 -22.12 -15.11
CA SER A 250 -23.25 -22.50 -16.41
C SER A 250 -21.73 -22.41 -16.37
N ASN A 251 -21.05 -23.36 -17.03
CA ASN A 251 -19.58 -23.57 -17.02
C ASN A 251 -18.99 -24.14 -15.72
N MET A 252 -19.52 -25.26 -15.23
CA MET A 252 -18.97 -26.05 -14.10
C MET A 252 -17.64 -26.77 -14.39
N HIS A 253 -16.78 -26.29 -15.31
CA HIS A 253 -15.56 -27.02 -15.70
C HIS A 253 -14.66 -27.41 -14.52
N LEU A 254 -14.46 -26.51 -13.54
CA LEU A 254 -13.71 -26.82 -12.32
C LEU A 254 -14.46 -27.73 -11.35
N PHE A 255 -15.77 -27.53 -11.17
CA PHE A 255 -16.59 -28.42 -10.33
C PHE A 255 -16.66 -29.84 -10.91
N LYS A 256 -16.61 -29.99 -12.24
CA LYS A 256 -16.58 -31.28 -12.93
C LYS A 256 -15.23 -31.98 -12.79
N ILE A 257 -14.13 -31.23 -12.74
CA ILE A 257 -12.79 -31.79 -12.46
C ILE A 257 -12.65 -32.18 -10.98
N VAL A 258 -13.12 -31.34 -10.06
CA VAL A 258 -13.09 -31.62 -8.61
C VAL A 258 -14.07 -32.73 -8.23
N GLY A 259 -15.21 -32.86 -8.91
CA GLY A 259 -16.15 -33.97 -8.71
C GLY A 259 -15.72 -35.30 -9.37
N ASN A 260 -14.73 -35.25 -10.27
CA ASN A 260 -14.10 -36.43 -10.87
C ASN A 260 -12.80 -36.84 -10.16
N LEU A 261 -12.40 -36.12 -9.11
CA LEU A 261 -11.28 -36.47 -8.23
C LEU A 261 -11.81 -37.19 -6.98
#